data_AF-A0A2V9CCN3-F1
#
_entry.id   AF-A0A2V9CCN3-F1
#
_cell.length_a   1.000
_cell.length_b   1.000
_cell.length_c   1.000
_cell.angle_alpha   90.00
_cell.angle_beta   90.00
_cell.angle_gamma   90.00
#
_symmetry.space_group_name_H-M   'P 1'
#
loop_
_entity.id
_entity.type
_entity.pdbx_description
1 polymer ?
#
loop_
_entity_poly.entity_id
_entity_poly.type
_entity_poly.pdbx_seq_one_letter_code
_entity_poly.pdbx_strand_id
1 'polypeptide(L)'
;MTKRKTHRILGTLAAVLVFFLTWLVATESHGGAVAGTADYIEGVVTSSKGPETGVWVIAETTELPTKFAKIVVTDGQGRYVLPELPQANYQVFVRGYGLVDSARIPAKPGQHLDLKAVVAPDRRAAAQVYPANYWLSLLAIPKGDLPDKDVVLETKECFSCHQVGDLATREIPKSLGSFNSSVDAWDHRMVMGPSGPNMGAIFVRLGEQRKAFADWTDRIAAGAYPKGAPPRPTGVERNLVISMWDWAMPTSRRSDLAATDERTPTLNANGLVYGAIQSSDILAVLDPRQNATTHIKIPSNAPPIDTNTPTSPYWGDERVWQRSSDPRSVAMDSHGRVWVTARTRAPQQQPEFCKDGSMNKFAKYFPLPGPSARQIEMYVPKTREFTMIDSCFAADHNHFDENDSLVFGQTDAIGWLDTKEFDKTHDAAASQGWCPAVLDTNGDGKITEWTDPNQPIDPKKDHRISMGACGARGSAPGIRRSCASSEGPSRHRRVRGRCTCRPLTKCRCPVRAAWPSTRTAWCGRTGGAPIKF
;
A
#
# COMPACT_ATOMS: atom_id res chain seq x y z
N MET A 1 23.34 72.73 44.77
CA MET A 1 23.36 71.73 43.69
C MET A 1 22.58 70.50 44.14
N THR A 2 21.44 70.28 43.50
CA THR A 2 20.35 69.38 43.89
C THR A 2 20.32 68.13 43.00
N LYS A 3 19.66 67.08 43.51
CA LYS A 3 19.09 65.88 42.84
C LYS A 3 20.04 64.71 42.51
N ARG A 4 19.75 63.54 43.12
CA ARG A 4 19.16 62.34 42.45
C ARG A 4 19.31 61.10 43.34
N LYS A 5 18.32 60.83 44.19
CA LYS A 5 18.09 59.52 44.84
C LYS A 5 16.59 59.20 44.82
N THR A 6 16.01 59.03 43.63
CA THR A 6 14.57 58.69 43.55
C THR A 6 14.15 57.88 42.31
N HIS A 7 15.07 57.27 41.56
CA HIS A 7 14.72 56.53 40.33
C HIS A 7 15.01 55.02 40.35
N ARG A 8 15.52 54.44 41.45
CA ARG A 8 15.78 52.99 41.51
C ARG A 8 14.64 52.14 42.09
N ILE A 9 13.72 52.74 42.85
CA ILE A 9 12.60 52.01 43.50
C ILE A 9 11.38 51.91 42.58
N LEU A 10 11.16 52.88 41.68
CA LEU A 10 10.04 52.83 40.72
C LEU A 10 10.25 51.77 39.62
N GLY A 11 11.50 51.51 39.21
CA GLY A 11 11.80 50.53 38.16
C GLY A 11 11.60 49.07 38.59
N THR A 12 11.75 48.77 39.88
CA THR A 12 11.58 47.41 40.42
C THR A 12 10.10 47.07 40.66
N LEU A 13 9.28 48.05 41.06
CA LEU A 13 7.82 47.87 41.18
C LEU A 13 7.11 47.70 39.82
N ALA A 14 7.57 48.39 38.77
CA ALA A 14 7.02 48.23 37.43
C ALA A 14 7.35 46.86 36.81
N ALA A 15 8.53 46.29 37.09
CA ALA A 15 8.93 44.99 36.57
C ALA A 15 8.18 43.82 37.23
N VAL A 16 7.86 43.91 38.53
CA VAL A 16 7.07 42.88 39.24
C VAL A 16 5.60 42.91 38.82
N LEU A 17 5.03 44.09 38.56
CA LEU A 17 3.65 44.19 38.08
C LEU A 17 3.46 43.61 36.68
N VAL A 18 4.43 43.81 35.78
CA VAL A 18 4.42 43.23 34.42
C VAL A 18 4.59 41.71 34.46
N PHE A 19 5.37 41.17 35.41
CA PHE A 19 5.51 39.71 35.59
C PHE A 19 4.25 39.05 36.18
N PHE A 20 3.46 39.75 36.99
CA PHE A 20 2.18 39.24 37.50
C PHE A 20 1.04 39.37 36.46
N LEU A 21 1.06 40.42 35.63
CA LEU A 21 0.09 40.57 34.54
C LEU A 21 0.32 39.59 33.38
N THR A 22 1.55 39.14 33.12
CA THR A 22 1.80 38.07 32.14
C THR A 22 1.44 36.68 32.66
N TRP A 23 1.38 36.48 33.98
CA TRP A 23 0.87 35.23 34.58
C TRP A 23 -0.67 35.17 34.63
N LEU A 24 -1.36 36.31 34.74
CA LEU A 24 -2.83 36.35 34.66
C LEU A 24 -3.40 36.26 33.23
N VAL A 25 -2.60 36.53 32.19
CA VAL A 25 -3.01 36.40 30.78
C VAL A 25 -2.62 35.03 30.19
N ALA A 26 -1.80 34.24 30.89
CA ALA A 26 -1.47 32.85 30.51
C ALA A 26 -2.47 31.79 31.03
N THR A 27 -3.49 32.19 31.80
CA THR A 27 -4.77 31.49 31.79
C THR A 27 -5.58 32.00 30.61
N GLU A 28 -5.16 31.65 29.39
CA GLU A 28 -6.11 31.60 28.30
C GLU A 28 -7.22 30.66 28.79
N SER A 29 -8.38 31.27 29.03
CA SER A 29 -9.65 30.58 29.08
C SER A 29 -9.59 29.47 28.03
N HIS A 30 -9.61 28.21 28.46
CA HIS A 30 -10.09 27.15 27.60
C HIS A 30 -11.48 27.60 27.25
N GLY A 31 -11.61 28.24 26.07
CA GLY A 31 -12.86 28.70 25.54
C GLY A 31 -13.73 27.48 25.55
N GLY A 32 -14.64 27.42 26.51
CA GLY A 32 -15.53 26.30 26.70
C GLY A 32 -16.18 26.09 25.36
N ALA A 33 -15.80 25.01 24.69
CA ALA A 33 -16.60 24.52 23.60
C ALA A 33 -18.01 24.42 24.18
N VAL A 34 -18.97 25.06 23.51
CA VAL A 34 -20.37 24.97 23.88
C VAL A 34 -20.67 23.50 24.14
N ALA A 35 -21.16 23.18 25.33
CA ALA A 35 -21.40 21.80 25.73
C ALA A 35 -22.23 21.10 24.65
N GLY A 36 -21.62 20.12 23.96
CA GLY A 36 -22.25 19.36 22.88
C GLY A 36 -21.81 19.68 21.44
N THR A 37 -20.88 20.62 21.20
CA THR A 37 -20.34 20.87 19.84
C THR A 37 -18.89 20.44 19.63
N ALA A 38 -18.18 20.06 20.69
CA ALA A 38 -16.80 19.59 20.57
C ALA A 38 -16.74 18.24 19.85
N ASP A 39 -15.84 18.15 18.88
CA ASP A 39 -15.56 16.99 18.05
C ASP A 39 -14.20 16.35 18.39
N TYR A 40 -13.68 16.57 19.59
CA TYR A 40 -12.38 16.05 20.00
C TYR A 40 -12.41 15.42 21.39
N ILE A 41 -11.48 14.51 21.65
CA ILE A 41 -11.16 14.04 23.01
C ILE A 41 -9.71 14.42 23.28
N GLU A 42 -9.43 15.00 24.42
CA GLU A 42 -8.07 15.39 24.81
C GLU A 42 -7.74 14.91 26.22
N GLY A 43 -6.46 14.89 26.57
CA GLY A 43 -6.03 14.58 27.92
C GLY A 43 -4.55 14.27 27.99
N VAL A 44 -4.13 13.66 29.11
CA VAL A 44 -2.74 13.27 29.35
C VAL A 44 -2.62 11.78 29.60
N VAL A 45 -1.62 11.16 28.98
CA VAL A 45 -1.23 9.77 29.26
C VAL A 45 -0.10 9.75 30.27
N THR A 46 -0.30 9.01 31.37
CA THR A 46 0.72 8.79 32.40
C THR A 46 0.85 7.31 32.74
N SER A 47 2.02 6.90 33.21
CA SER A 47 2.28 5.57 33.78
C SER A 47 2.91 5.71 35.16
N SER A 48 3.32 4.58 35.76
CA SER A 48 4.13 4.58 36.98
C SER A 48 5.48 5.28 36.83
N LYS A 49 5.90 5.63 35.61
CA LYS A 49 7.15 6.35 35.30
C LYS A 49 6.93 7.83 34.98
N GLY A 50 5.70 8.34 35.13
CA GLY A 50 5.33 9.72 34.78
C GLY A 50 4.66 9.81 33.40
N PRO A 51 4.68 10.99 32.75
CA PRO A 51 4.05 11.17 31.44
C PRO A 51 4.63 10.27 30.35
N GLU A 52 3.77 9.60 29.59
CA GLU A 52 4.20 8.70 28.52
C GLU A 52 4.32 9.45 27.21
N THR A 53 5.56 9.69 26.80
CA THR A 53 5.89 10.35 25.55
C THR A 53 5.88 9.38 24.36
N GLY A 54 5.32 9.82 23.23
CA GLY A 54 5.40 9.08 21.97
C GLY A 54 4.63 7.75 21.98
N VAL A 55 3.53 7.67 22.70
CA VAL A 55 2.63 6.51 22.70
C VAL A 55 1.39 6.81 21.89
N TRP A 56 0.75 5.77 21.34
CA TRP A 56 -0.47 5.91 20.57
C TRP A 56 -1.69 5.93 21.47
N VAL A 57 -2.55 6.93 21.30
CA VAL A 57 -3.90 6.93 21.85
C VAL A 57 -4.85 6.57 20.72
N ILE A 58 -5.63 5.53 20.92
CA ILE A 58 -6.49 4.91 19.92
C ILE A 58 -7.93 4.99 20.42
N ALA A 59 -8.80 5.63 19.64
CA ALA A 59 -10.24 5.63 19.85
C ALA A 59 -10.91 4.77 18.78
N GLU A 60 -11.60 3.71 19.18
CA GLU A 60 -12.35 2.82 18.26
C GLU A 60 -13.86 2.90 18.51
N THR A 61 -14.64 2.81 17.44
CA THR A 61 -16.10 2.72 17.51
C THR A 61 -16.66 1.79 16.42
N THR A 62 -17.80 1.18 16.73
CA THR A 62 -18.62 0.40 15.80
C THR A 62 -20.02 1.01 15.66
N GLU A 63 -20.26 2.21 16.18
CA GLU A 63 -21.57 2.89 16.11
C GLU A 63 -21.75 3.72 14.84
N LEU A 64 -20.67 3.88 14.06
CA LEU A 64 -20.71 4.49 12.73
C LEU A 64 -21.08 3.45 11.65
N PRO A 65 -21.49 3.89 10.45
CA PRO A 65 -21.89 2.96 9.38
C PRO A 65 -20.81 1.95 8.97
N THR A 66 -19.53 2.23 9.24
CA THR A 66 -18.46 1.23 9.27
C THR A 66 -17.62 1.36 10.54
N LYS A 67 -16.93 0.28 10.92
CA LYS A 67 -15.98 0.30 12.04
C LYS A 67 -14.91 1.35 11.77
N PHE A 68 -14.68 2.18 12.78
CA PHE A 68 -13.78 3.32 12.69
C PHE A 68 -12.79 3.34 13.83
N ALA A 69 -11.56 3.78 13.55
CA ALA A 69 -10.56 4.11 14.55
C ALA A 69 -9.90 5.45 14.25
N LYS A 70 -9.64 6.24 15.28
CA LYS A 70 -8.73 7.39 15.21
C LYS A 70 -7.52 7.17 16.12
N ILE A 71 -6.33 7.41 15.59
CA ILE A 71 -5.05 7.19 16.26
C ILE A 71 -4.24 8.47 16.23
N VAL A 72 -3.75 8.86 17.40
CA VAL A 72 -2.85 10.01 17.58
C VAL A 72 -1.67 9.62 18.45
N VAL A 73 -0.67 10.49 18.53
CA VAL A 73 0.56 10.24 19.28
C VAL A 73 0.72 11.30 20.37
N THR A 74 1.11 10.88 21.57
CA THR A 74 1.34 11.80 22.67
C THR A 74 2.60 12.65 22.47
N ASP A 75 2.55 13.90 22.94
CA ASP A 75 3.68 14.82 22.94
C ASP A 75 4.72 14.51 24.06
N GLY A 76 5.71 15.40 24.24
CA GLY A 76 6.76 15.26 25.26
C GLY A 76 6.26 15.36 26.71
N GLN A 77 5.03 15.80 26.93
CA GLN A 77 4.37 15.88 28.23
C GLN A 77 3.25 14.84 28.37
N GLY A 78 3.17 13.87 27.45
CA GLY A 78 2.13 12.85 27.44
C GLY A 78 0.76 13.35 26.98
N ARG A 79 0.64 14.61 26.52
CA ARG A 79 -0.63 15.19 26.09
C ARG A 79 -1.04 14.67 24.73
N TYR A 80 -2.33 14.53 24.49
CA TYR A 80 -2.89 14.14 23.21
C TYR A 80 -4.21 14.87 22.93
N VAL A 81 -4.54 14.96 21.65
CA VAL A 81 -5.87 15.34 21.16
C VAL A 81 -6.22 14.35 20.06
N LEU A 82 -7.39 13.73 20.15
CA LEU A 82 -8.06 12.98 19.09
C LEU A 82 -9.05 13.93 18.40
N PRO A 83 -8.67 14.61 17.31
CA PRO A 83 -9.51 15.65 16.70
C PRO A 83 -10.53 15.09 15.72
N GLU A 84 -11.53 15.87 15.34
CA GLU A 84 -12.47 15.55 14.25
C GLU A 84 -13.09 14.14 14.39
N LEU A 85 -13.52 13.80 15.61
CA LEU A 85 -14.24 12.59 15.94
C LEU A 85 -15.72 12.78 15.59
N PRO A 86 -16.28 11.91 14.72
CA PRO A 86 -17.72 11.81 14.54
C PRO A 86 -18.45 11.61 15.88
N GLN A 87 -19.68 12.11 15.99
CA GLN A 87 -20.49 11.91 17.19
C GLN A 87 -20.87 10.43 17.34
N ALA A 88 -20.22 9.75 18.28
CA ALA A 88 -20.41 8.34 18.62
C ALA A 88 -19.82 8.07 20.02
N ASN A 89 -20.11 6.90 20.59
CA ASN A 89 -19.33 6.39 21.72
C ASN A 89 -18.06 5.70 21.21
N TYR A 90 -16.96 5.93 21.93
CA TYR A 90 -15.65 5.36 21.62
C TYR A 90 -15.13 4.52 22.78
N GLN A 91 -14.32 3.52 22.45
CA GLN A 91 -13.43 2.85 23.37
C GLN A 91 -12.02 3.40 23.15
N VAL A 92 -11.50 4.12 24.15
CA VAL A 92 -10.19 4.79 24.08
C VAL A 92 -9.16 4.03 24.91
N PHE A 93 -8.01 3.74 24.32
CA PHE A 93 -6.92 3.03 24.99
C PHE A 93 -5.54 3.47 24.48
N VAL A 94 -4.50 3.10 25.22
CA VAL A 94 -3.11 3.43 24.95
C VAL A 94 -2.36 2.20 24.51
N ARG A 95 -1.57 2.34 23.44
CA ARG A 95 -0.57 1.37 23.00
C ARG A 95 0.78 2.05 22.87
N GLY A 96 1.86 1.37 23.21
CA GLY A 96 3.21 1.91 23.01
C GLY A 96 4.30 0.86 23.21
N TYR A 97 5.43 1.02 22.53
CA TYR A 97 6.55 0.11 22.72
C TYR A 97 7.12 0.24 24.15
N GLY A 98 7.35 -0.91 24.81
CA GLY A 98 7.71 -0.95 26.23
C GLY A 98 6.51 -1.00 27.18
N LEU A 99 5.29 -0.97 26.65
CA LEU A 99 4.03 -1.08 27.38
C LEU A 99 3.30 -2.36 26.97
N VAL A 100 2.25 -2.70 27.73
CA VAL A 100 1.14 -3.52 27.23
C VAL A 100 -0.05 -2.59 26.96
N ASP A 101 -1.01 -3.05 26.15
CA ASP A 101 -2.20 -2.26 25.90
C ASP A 101 -2.92 -1.93 27.21
N SER A 102 -3.34 -0.67 27.36
CA SER A 102 -4.12 -0.26 28.53
C SER A 102 -5.54 -0.83 28.47
N ALA A 103 -6.26 -0.72 29.59
CA ALA A 103 -7.71 -0.90 29.57
C ALA A 103 -8.36 0.07 28.58
N ARG A 104 -9.48 -0.38 27.99
CA ARG A 104 -10.35 0.43 27.14
C ARG A 104 -11.31 1.22 28.01
N ILE A 105 -11.34 2.53 27.82
CA ILE A 105 -12.17 3.44 28.59
C ILE A 105 -13.24 4.02 27.66
N PRO A 106 -14.54 3.92 28.02
CA PRO A 106 -15.60 4.53 27.23
C PRO A 106 -15.48 6.06 27.27
N ALA A 107 -15.60 6.70 26.12
CA ALA A 107 -15.53 8.15 26.00
C ALA A 107 -16.38 8.69 24.85
N LYS A 108 -16.64 10.00 24.88
CA LYS A 108 -17.38 10.76 23.87
C LYS A 108 -16.62 12.03 23.48
N PRO A 109 -16.79 12.55 22.26
CA PRO A 109 -16.29 13.87 21.89
C PRO A 109 -16.72 14.96 22.89
N GLY A 110 -15.82 15.90 23.16
CA GLY A 110 -15.95 16.97 24.15
C GLY A 110 -15.46 16.61 25.57
N GLN A 111 -14.98 15.40 25.79
CA GLN A 111 -14.45 14.99 27.09
C GLN A 111 -12.94 15.24 27.22
N HIS A 112 -12.54 15.68 28.41
CA HIS A 112 -11.17 15.57 28.88
C HIS A 112 -10.97 14.20 29.55
N LEU A 113 -10.01 13.41 29.06
CA LEU A 113 -9.79 12.02 29.45
C LEU A 113 -8.31 11.75 29.71
N ASP A 114 -7.92 11.73 30.98
CA ASP A 114 -6.61 11.24 31.37
C ASP A 114 -6.57 9.71 31.32
N LEU A 115 -5.50 9.17 30.72
CA LEU A 115 -5.32 7.74 30.53
C LEU A 115 -4.12 7.22 31.32
N LYS A 116 -4.26 6.00 31.84
CA LYS A 116 -3.18 5.28 32.52
C LYS A 116 -2.61 4.20 31.61
N ALA A 117 -1.38 4.41 31.18
CA ALA A 117 -0.60 3.42 30.46
C ALA A 117 -0.05 2.35 31.42
N VAL A 118 0.06 1.12 30.91
CA VAL A 118 0.55 -0.03 31.69
C VAL A 118 1.95 -0.39 31.22
N VAL A 119 2.94 -0.16 32.09
CA VAL A 119 4.32 -0.60 31.82
C VAL A 119 4.34 -2.12 31.71
N ALA A 120 4.97 -2.63 30.66
CA ALA A 120 5.06 -4.07 30.47
C ALA A 120 5.80 -4.73 31.66
N PRO A 121 5.28 -5.84 32.21
CA PRO A 121 5.90 -6.50 33.36
C PRO A 121 7.29 -7.06 33.05
N ASP A 122 7.52 -7.43 31.78
CA ASP A 122 8.81 -7.88 31.28
C ASP A 122 8.97 -7.53 29.78
N ARG A 123 10.15 -7.80 29.24
CA ARG A 123 10.49 -7.48 27.84
C ARG A 123 9.73 -8.35 26.83
N ARG A 124 9.34 -9.57 27.19
CA ARG A 124 8.59 -10.47 26.30
C ARG A 124 7.14 -10.00 26.16
N ALA A 125 6.53 -9.55 27.26
CA ALA A 125 5.22 -8.90 27.25
C ALA A 125 5.25 -7.60 26.41
N ALA A 126 6.29 -6.79 26.57
CA ALA A 126 6.48 -5.57 25.76
C ALA A 126 6.57 -5.87 24.25
N ALA A 127 7.19 -6.99 23.88
CA ALA A 127 7.38 -7.37 22.49
C ALA A 127 6.09 -7.79 21.77
N GLN A 128 5.02 -8.13 22.50
CA GLN A 128 3.77 -8.60 21.89
C GLN A 128 3.11 -7.54 20.99
N VAL A 129 3.30 -6.26 21.29
CA VAL A 129 2.82 -5.13 20.48
C VAL A 129 3.85 -4.65 19.44
N TYR A 130 5.01 -5.30 19.32
CA TYR A 130 6.00 -4.92 18.31
C TYR A 130 5.50 -5.28 16.90
N PRO A 131 5.89 -4.49 15.88
CA PRO A 131 5.51 -4.78 14.50
C PRO A 131 5.96 -6.16 14.03
N ALA A 132 5.23 -6.73 13.07
CA ALA A 132 5.49 -8.07 12.55
C ALA A 132 6.93 -8.27 12.05
N ASN A 133 7.55 -7.24 11.44
CA ASN A 133 8.92 -7.34 10.95
C ASN A 133 9.96 -7.53 12.06
N TYR A 134 9.70 -7.13 13.31
CA TYR A 134 10.58 -7.42 14.44
C TYR A 134 10.54 -8.90 14.81
N TRP A 135 9.36 -9.51 14.78
CA TRP A 135 9.21 -10.95 15.01
C TRP A 135 9.82 -11.76 13.87
N LEU A 136 9.58 -11.34 12.62
CA LEU A 136 10.21 -11.91 11.44
C LEU A 136 11.73 -11.82 11.48
N SER A 137 12.32 -10.80 12.10
CA SER A 137 13.78 -10.67 12.21
C SER A 137 14.45 -11.80 13.00
N LEU A 138 13.68 -12.60 13.74
CA LEU A 138 14.18 -13.81 14.42
C LEU A 138 14.38 -14.99 13.46
N LEU A 139 13.81 -14.93 12.25
CA LEU A 139 14.02 -15.91 11.19
C LEU A 139 15.44 -15.73 10.65
N ALA A 140 16.31 -16.70 10.92
CA ALA A 140 17.65 -16.71 10.38
C ALA A 140 17.60 -17.13 8.91
N ILE A 141 18.48 -16.57 8.07
CA ILE A 141 18.67 -17.07 6.71
C ILE A 141 19.38 -18.44 6.85
N PRO A 142 18.70 -19.55 6.51
CA PRO A 142 19.28 -20.88 6.66
C PRO A 142 20.43 -21.10 5.68
N LYS A 143 21.47 -21.81 6.14
CA LYS A 143 22.51 -22.34 5.25
C LYS A 143 22.02 -23.62 4.58
N GLY A 144 22.44 -23.84 3.34
CA GLY A 144 22.03 -25.00 2.54
C GLY A 144 22.40 -24.83 1.08
N ASP A 145 21.75 -25.61 0.22
CA ASP A 145 22.07 -25.73 -1.21
C ASP A 145 21.74 -24.46 -1.99
N LEU A 146 20.71 -23.71 -1.59
CA LEU A 146 20.41 -22.41 -2.20
C LEU A 146 21.32 -21.33 -1.62
N PRO A 147 21.93 -20.49 -2.48
CA PRO A 147 22.61 -19.28 -2.04
C PRO A 147 21.68 -18.38 -1.20
N ASP A 148 22.24 -17.71 -0.17
CA ASP A 148 21.49 -16.80 0.72
C ASP A 148 20.59 -15.82 -0.05
N LYS A 149 21.07 -15.28 -1.17
CA LYS A 149 20.32 -14.35 -2.02
C LYS A 149 19.03 -14.97 -2.58
N ASP A 150 19.05 -16.24 -2.94
CA ASP A 150 17.94 -16.92 -3.61
C ASP A 150 16.90 -17.31 -2.56
N VAL A 151 17.35 -17.75 -1.37
CA VAL A 151 16.47 -17.93 -0.20
C VAL A 151 15.72 -16.63 0.14
N VAL A 152 16.41 -15.49 0.15
CA VAL A 152 15.79 -14.18 0.41
C VAL A 152 14.78 -13.81 -0.67
N LEU A 153 15.04 -14.12 -1.94
CA LEU A 153 14.12 -13.85 -3.04
C LEU A 153 12.86 -14.72 -2.93
N GLU A 154 12.99 -16.03 -2.76
CA GLU A 154 11.86 -16.94 -2.59
C GLU A 154 11.04 -16.58 -1.33
N THR A 155 11.71 -16.17 -0.25
CA THR A 155 11.04 -15.74 0.98
C THR A 155 10.28 -14.41 0.80
N LYS A 156 10.78 -13.48 -0.04
CA LYS A 156 10.10 -12.22 -0.34
C LYS A 156 8.76 -12.41 -1.06
N GLU A 157 8.62 -13.47 -1.84
CA GLU A 157 7.34 -13.80 -2.48
C GLU A 157 6.21 -13.95 -1.44
N CYS A 158 6.52 -14.41 -0.22
CA CYS A 158 5.57 -14.46 0.89
C CYS A 158 5.17 -13.07 1.38
N PHE A 159 6.14 -12.16 1.55
CA PHE A 159 5.93 -10.82 2.13
C PHE A 159 5.19 -9.86 1.19
N SER A 160 5.19 -10.15 -0.11
CA SER A 160 4.42 -9.38 -1.09
C SER A 160 2.90 -9.41 -0.80
N CYS A 161 2.43 -10.46 -0.12
CA CYS A 161 1.01 -10.73 0.12
C CYS A 161 0.64 -10.86 1.60
N HIS A 162 1.59 -11.25 2.45
CA HIS A 162 1.34 -11.59 3.85
C HIS A 162 2.18 -10.73 4.79
N GLN A 163 1.57 -10.30 5.89
CA GLN A 163 2.29 -9.66 6.99
C GLN A 163 2.96 -10.74 7.87
N VAL A 164 4.06 -11.33 7.37
CA VAL A 164 4.78 -12.37 8.10
C VAL A 164 5.44 -11.80 9.36
N GLY A 165 5.27 -12.50 10.48
CA GLY A 165 5.71 -12.09 11.82
C GLY A 165 4.57 -11.54 12.69
N ASP A 166 3.35 -11.41 12.16
CA ASP A 166 2.17 -11.26 13.00
C ASP A 166 1.92 -12.54 13.82
N LEU A 167 0.97 -12.47 14.76
CA LEU A 167 0.68 -13.61 15.64
C LEU A 167 0.24 -14.85 14.85
N ALA A 168 -0.59 -14.65 13.82
CA ALA A 168 -1.11 -15.73 13.01
C ALA A 168 0.02 -16.47 12.27
N THR A 169 1.02 -15.77 11.75
CA THR A 169 2.10 -16.35 10.94
C THR A 169 3.31 -16.81 11.74
N ARG A 170 3.59 -16.22 12.90
CA ARG A 170 4.73 -16.63 13.74
C ARG A 170 4.43 -17.84 14.63
N GLU A 171 3.15 -18.11 14.88
CA GLU A 171 2.66 -19.29 15.61
C GLU A 171 1.91 -20.25 14.68
N ILE A 172 1.58 -21.44 15.19
CA ILE A 172 0.68 -22.40 14.53
C ILE A 172 -0.71 -22.27 15.17
N PRO A 173 -1.70 -21.66 14.50
CA PRO A 173 -3.05 -21.57 15.04
C PRO A 173 -3.68 -22.95 15.22
N LYS A 174 -4.47 -23.11 16.29
CA LYS A 174 -5.22 -24.36 16.55
C LYS A 174 -6.15 -24.76 15.40
N SER A 175 -6.63 -23.79 14.61
CA SER A 175 -7.49 -24.03 13.45
C SER A 175 -6.78 -24.76 12.30
N LEU A 176 -5.45 -24.84 12.30
CA LEU A 176 -4.71 -25.68 11.34
C LEU A 176 -4.76 -27.17 11.71
N GLY A 177 -5.11 -27.53 12.94
CA GLY A 177 -5.09 -28.90 13.43
C GLY A 177 -3.86 -29.22 14.29
N SER A 178 -3.57 -30.51 14.46
CA SER A 178 -2.46 -31.02 15.26
C SER A 178 -1.48 -31.79 14.38
N PHE A 179 -0.19 -31.61 14.62
CA PHE A 179 0.88 -32.13 13.80
C PHE A 179 1.98 -32.74 14.68
N ASN A 180 2.72 -33.71 14.14
CA ASN A 180 3.83 -34.34 14.83
C ASN A 180 5.06 -33.41 14.95
N SER A 181 5.19 -32.46 14.02
CA SER A 181 6.25 -31.47 14.02
C SER A 181 5.77 -30.13 13.45
N SER A 182 6.49 -29.06 13.78
CA SER A 182 6.25 -27.73 13.18
C SER A 182 6.57 -27.70 11.68
N VAL A 183 7.45 -28.59 11.19
CA VAL A 183 7.71 -28.73 9.75
C VAL A 183 6.46 -29.24 9.04
N ASP A 184 5.82 -30.29 9.56
CA ASP A 184 4.57 -30.83 8.99
C ASP A 184 3.46 -29.79 9.03
N ALA A 185 3.39 -29.00 10.11
CA ALA A 185 2.42 -27.90 10.24
C ALA A 185 2.63 -26.83 9.16
N TRP A 186 3.88 -26.45 8.88
CA TRP A 186 4.21 -25.47 7.82
C TRP A 186 3.94 -26.03 6.42
N ASP A 187 4.34 -27.27 6.14
CA ASP A 187 4.08 -27.92 4.86
C ASP A 187 2.57 -28.03 4.59
N HIS A 188 1.77 -28.39 5.60
CA HIS A 188 0.30 -28.37 5.50
C HIS A 188 -0.23 -26.94 5.28
N ARG A 189 0.19 -25.98 6.10
CA ARG A 189 -0.27 -24.58 6.03
C ARG A 189 -0.13 -23.97 4.64
N MET A 190 0.98 -24.23 3.96
CA MET A 190 1.30 -23.62 2.67
C MET A 190 0.45 -24.14 1.51
N VAL A 191 -0.25 -25.26 1.66
CA VAL A 191 -1.12 -25.82 0.61
C VAL A 191 -2.62 -25.56 0.87
N MET A 192 -2.96 -24.82 1.92
CA MET A 192 -4.35 -24.57 2.32
C MET A 192 -4.94 -23.31 1.70
N GLY A 193 -6.27 -23.29 1.59
CA GLY A 193 -7.05 -22.19 1.07
C GLY A 193 -6.80 -21.88 -0.41
N PRO A 194 -7.43 -20.82 -0.94
CA PRO A 194 -7.37 -20.50 -2.37
C PRO A 194 -6.00 -20.17 -2.94
N SER A 195 -5.06 -19.70 -2.11
CA SER A 195 -3.67 -19.47 -2.54
C SER A 195 -2.75 -20.67 -2.35
N GLY A 196 -3.24 -21.78 -1.80
CA GLY A 196 -2.47 -22.98 -1.48
C GLY A 196 -1.61 -23.52 -2.62
N PRO A 197 -2.14 -23.70 -3.85
CA PRO A 197 -1.33 -24.19 -4.97
C PRO A 197 -0.10 -23.33 -5.27
N ASN A 198 -0.24 -22.00 -5.24
CA ASN A 198 0.87 -21.08 -5.50
C ASN A 198 1.82 -20.97 -4.30
N MET A 199 1.28 -20.83 -3.08
CA MET A 199 2.07 -20.77 -1.86
C MET A 199 2.92 -22.03 -1.67
N GLY A 200 2.32 -23.21 -1.87
CA GLY A 200 3.01 -24.49 -1.81
C GLY A 200 4.15 -24.59 -2.84
N ALA A 201 3.91 -24.18 -4.09
CA ALA A 201 4.92 -24.19 -5.14
C ALA A 201 6.11 -23.24 -4.86
N ILE A 202 5.88 -22.10 -4.19
CA ILE A 202 6.95 -21.21 -3.72
C ILE A 202 7.69 -21.86 -2.54
N PHE A 203 6.95 -22.40 -1.58
CA PHE A 203 7.54 -22.95 -0.36
C PHE A 203 8.45 -24.14 -0.63
N VAL A 204 8.08 -25.04 -1.54
CA VAL A 204 8.92 -26.20 -1.90
C VAL A 204 10.20 -25.82 -2.65
N ARG A 205 10.25 -24.65 -3.31
CA ARG A 205 11.47 -24.16 -3.97
C ARG A 205 12.60 -23.87 -2.99
N LEU A 206 12.27 -23.61 -1.73
CA LEU A 206 13.25 -23.46 -0.65
C LEU A 206 13.91 -24.80 -0.24
N GLY A 207 13.43 -25.95 -0.72
CA GLY A 207 13.99 -27.26 -0.38
C GLY A 207 14.03 -27.50 1.13
N GLU A 208 15.12 -28.06 1.64
CA GLU A 208 15.33 -28.31 3.07
C GLU A 208 15.44 -27.01 3.90
N GLN A 209 15.87 -25.91 3.27
CA GLN A 209 16.03 -24.62 3.94
C GLN A 209 14.68 -24.05 4.44
N ARG A 210 13.53 -24.53 3.93
CA ARG A 210 12.19 -24.16 4.44
C ARG A 210 11.97 -24.52 5.92
N LYS A 211 12.73 -25.49 6.46
CA LYS A 211 12.71 -25.84 7.90
C LYS A 211 13.05 -24.66 8.82
N ALA A 212 13.69 -23.62 8.29
CA ALA A 212 13.93 -22.37 9.03
C ALA A 212 12.64 -21.73 9.58
N PHE A 213 11.51 -21.87 8.89
CA PHE A 213 10.22 -21.36 9.36
C PHE A 213 9.71 -22.14 10.57
N ALA A 214 9.88 -23.47 10.57
CA ALA A 214 9.56 -24.31 11.72
C ALA A 214 10.45 -23.99 12.91
N ASP A 215 11.78 -23.92 12.71
CA ASP A 215 12.73 -23.51 13.76
C ASP A 215 12.41 -22.12 14.33
N TRP A 216 12.04 -21.16 13.48
CA TRP A 216 11.64 -19.83 13.90
C TRP A 216 10.40 -19.85 14.81
N THR A 217 9.35 -20.57 14.42
CA THR A 217 8.14 -20.76 15.23
C THR A 217 8.45 -21.49 16.54
N ASP A 218 9.25 -22.56 16.51
CA ASP A 218 9.61 -23.35 17.70
C ASP A 218 10.44 -22.53 18.69
N ARG A 219 11.39 -21.72 18.21
CA ARG A 219 12.15 -20.81 19.07
C ARG A 219 11.25 -19.78 19.74
N ILE A 220 10.25 -19.24 19.04
CA ILE A 220 9.28 -18.30 19.62
C ILE A 220 8.44 -18.99 20.69
N ALA A 221 7.95 -20.20 20.42
CA ALA A 221 7.21 -21.01 21.38
C ALA A 221 8.04 -21.30 22.65
N ALA A 222 9.33 -21.61 22.47
CA ALA A 222 10.31 -21.81 23.55
C ALA A 222 10.69 -20.52 24.31
N GLY A 223 10.20 -19.35 23.88
CA GLY A 223 10.38 -18.10 24.61
C GLY A 223 11.25 -17.04 23.93
N ALA A 224 11.71 -17.27 22.70
CA ALA A 224 12.41 -16.24 21.95
C ALA A 224 11.49 -15.06 21.63
N TYR A 225 12.03 -13.85 21.72
CA TYR A 225 11.35 -12.61 21.36
C TYR A 225 12.35 -11.58 20.82
N PRO A 226 11.91 -10.57 20.06
CA PRO A 226 12.78 -9.50 19.57
C PRO A 226 13.38 -8.71 20.73
N LYS A 227 14.71 -8.72 20.85
CA LYS A 227 15.41 -8.09 21.99
C LYS A 227 15.50 -6.57 21.88
N GLY A 228 15.46 -6.03 20.67
CA GLY A 228 15.49 -4.59 20.41
C GLY A 228 14.08 -4.02 20.43
N ALA A 229 13.82 -3.05 21.32
CA ALA A 229 12.57 -2.30 21.29
C ALA A 229 12.56 -1.38 20.07
N PRO A 230 11.47 -1.35 19.28
CA PRO A 230 11.35 -0.35 18.23
C PRO A 230 11.31 1.07 18.82
N PRO A 231 11.83 2.08 18.11
CA PRO A 231 11.77 3.45 18.56
C PRO A 231 10.32 3.93 18.62
N ARG A 232 10.00 4.72 19.64
CA ARG A 232 8.75 5.49 19.68
C ARG A 232 8.87 6.74 18.79
N PRO A 233 7.75 7.28 18.27
CA PRO A 233 7.74 8.58 17.59
C PRO A 233 8.42 9.71 18.40
N THR A 234 9.29 10.48 17.74
CA THR A 234 10.09 11.59 18.29
C THR A 234 10.13 12.84 17.40
N GLY A 235 9.40 13.89 17.77
CA GLY A 235 9.40 15.13 16.98
C GLY A 235 8.18 15.20 16.06
N VAL A 236 8.37 15.52 14.78
CA VAL A 236 7.27 15.83 13.84
C VAL A 236 6.31 14.67 13.63
N GLU A 237 6.78 13.43 13.71
CA GLU A 237 5.94 12.23 13.62
C GLU A 237 4.89 12.13 14.74
N ARG A 238 5.02 12.92 15.82
CA ARG A 238 3.98 13.00 16.87
C ARG A 238 2.76 13.80 16.43
N ASN A 239 2.86 14.55 15.32
CA ASN A 239 1.74 15.31 14.77
C ASN A 239 0.86 14.46 13.84
N LEU A 240 1.11 13.15 13.73
CA LEU A 240 0.31 12.25 12.90
C LEU A 240 -1.06 12.00 13.53
N VAL A 241 -2.10 12.24 12.75
CA VAL A 241 -3.48 11.84 13.03
C VAL A 241 -3.88 10.84 11.96
N ILE A 242 -4.29 9.65 12.37
CA ILE A 242 -4.68 8.57 11.45
C ILE A 242 -6.15 8.26 11.69
N SER A 243 -6.95 8.39 10.64
CA SER A 243 -8.30 7.82 10.58
C SER A 243 -8.25 6.49 9.83
N MET A 244 -8.87 5.46 10.39
CA MET A 244 -8.95 4.13 9.79
C MET A 244 -10.40 3.70 9.73
N TRP A 245 -10.81 3.24 8.56
CA TRP A 245 -12.12 2.63 8.34
C TRP A 245 -11.93 1.18 7.93
N ASP A 246 -12.76 0.30 8.49
CA ASP A 246 -12.96 -1.02 7.89
C ASP A 246 -13.76 -0.84 6.61
N TRP A 247 -13.42 -1.56 5.54
CA TRP A 247 -14.09 -1.45 4.25
C TRP A 247 -13.88 -2.72 3.42
N ALA A 248 -14.72 -2.89 2.40
CA ALA A 248 -14.91 -4.16 1.68
C ALA A 248 -15.62 -5.23 2.53
N MET A 249 -15.29 -6.52 2.35
CA MET A 249 -15.95 -7.65 3.01
C MET A 249 -14.95 -8.43 3.87
N PRO A 250 -15.39 -9.19 4.89
CA PRO A 250 -14.49 -9.98 5.74
C PRO A 250 -13.62 -11.00 5.00
N THR A 251 -14.05 -11.44 3.82
CA THR A 251 -13.36 -12.39 2.96
C THR A 251 -12.51 -11.70 1.87
N SER A 252 -12.56 -10.38 1.79
CA SER A 252 -11.87 -9.60 0.75
C SER A 252 -10.36 -9.65 0.93
N ARG A 253 -9.64 -9.82 -0.18
CA ARG A 253 -8.18 -9.70 -0.26
C ARG A 253 -7.77 -8.82 -1.42
N ARG A 254 -6.53 -8.33 -1.31
CA ARG A 254 -5.82 -7.53 -2.32
C ARG A 254 -6.67 -6.37 -2.83
N SER A 255 -6.40 -5.20 -2.29
CA SER A 255 -6.94 -3.95 -2.80
C SER A 255 -5.86 -3.15 -3.49
N ASP A 256 -6.24 -2.54 -4.61
CA ASP A 256 -5.70 -1.25 -5.04
C ASP A 256 -6.76 -0.18 -4.76
N LEU A 257 -6.41 1.11 -4.74
CA LEU A 257 -7.38 2.18 -4.51
C LEU A 257 -7.06 3.47 -5.27
N ALA A 258 -8.11 4.21 -5.58
CA ALA A 258 -8.03 5.56 -6.11
C ALA A 258 -8.87 6.50 -5.24
N ALA A 259 -8.23 7.55 -4.75
CA ALA A 259 -8.86 8.59 -3.96
C ALA A 259 -9.05 9.90 -4.71
N THR A 260 -8.43 10.08 -5.87
CA THR A 260 -8.49 11.29 -6.71
C THR A 260 -7.79 11.00 -8.04
N ASP A 261 -7.94 11.90 -9.01
CA ASP A 261 -6.98 11.97 -10.13
C ASP A 261 -5.61 12.37 -9.57
N GLU A 262 -4.62 11.48 -9.70
CA GLU A 262 -3.27 11.68 -9.16
C GLU A 262 -2.55 12.89 -9.75
N ARG A 263 -2.98 13.37 -10.92
CA ARG A 263 -2.42 14.56 -11.59
C ARG A 263 -2.89 15.85 -10.91
N THR A 264 -4.06 15.81 -10.27
CA THR A 264 -4.62 16.91 -9.47
C THR A 264 -5.11 16.38 -8.12
N PRO A 265 -4.22 16.17 -7.13
CA PRO A 265 -4.57 15.48 -5.89
C PRO A 265 -5.67 16.13 -5.05
N THR A 266 -5.93 17.43 -5.24
CA THR A 266 -6.97 18.17 -4.52
C THR A 266 -8.35 18.07 -5.17
N LEU A 267 -8.48 17.44 -6.35
CA LEU A 267 -9.72 17.38 -7.12
C LEU A 267 -10.85 16.67 -6.36
N ASN A 268 -10.52 15.59 -5.63
CA ASN A 268 -11.48 14.79 -4.88
C ASN A 268 -11.24 14.86 -3.36
N ALA A 269 -10.89 16.05 -2.85
CA ALA A 269 -10.68 16.25 -1.41
C ALA A 269 -11.93 15.82 -0.60
N ASN A 270 -11.74 14.88 0.34
CA ASN A 270 -12.82 14.26 1.14
C ASN A 270 -13.95 13.62 0.31
N GLY A 271 -13.70 13.33 -0.97
CA GLY A 271 -14.65 12.63 -1.82
C GLY A 271 -14.63 11.12 -1.62
N LEU A 272 -15.41 10.41 -2.44
CA LEU A 272 -15.46 8.96 -2.41
C LEU A 272 -14.12 8.36 -2.83
N VAL A 273 -13.67 7.35 -2.09
CA VAL A 273 -12.48 6.55 -2.39
C VAL A 273 -12.94 5.21 -2.92
N TYR A 274 -12.36 4.76 -4.04
CA TYR A 274 -12.74 3.53 -4.71
C TYR A 274 -11.61 2.50 -4.59
N GLY A 275 -11.92 1.29 -4.14
CA GLY A 275 -10.98 0.19 -3.98
C GLY A 275 -11.33 -0.99 -4.86
N ALA A 276 -10.41 -1.43 -5.72
CA ALA A 276 -10.59 -2.63 -6.54
C ALA A 276 -10.28 -3.88 -5.71
N ILE A 277 -11.30 -4.69 -5.40
CA ILE A 277 -11.17 -5.86 -4.52
C ILE A 277 -11.15 -7.14 -5.33
N GLN A 278 -9.96 -7.74 -5.42
CA GLN A 278 -9.72 -8.86 -6.31
C GLN A 278 -10.61 -10.07 -6.00
N SER A 279 -10.58 -10.59 -4.77
CA SER A 279 -11.21 -11.88 -4.43
C SER A 279 -12.70 -11.95 -4.65
N SER A 280 -13.37 -10.79 -4.72
CA SER A 280 -14.82 -10.74 -4.55
C SER A 280 -15.54 -9.99 -5.66
N ASP A 281 -14.83 -9.62 -6.74
CA ASP A 281 -15.36 -8.88 -7.89
C ASP A 281 -16.08 -7.57 -7.53
N ILE A 282 -15.62 -6.86 -6.50
CA ILE A 282 -16.25 -5.60 -6.10
C ILE A 282 -15.32 -4.41 -6.26
N LEU A 283 -15.93 -3.27 -6.54
CA LEU A 283 -15.38 -1.97 -6.27
C LEU A 283 -15.91 -1.54 -4.89
N ALA A 284 -15.06 -1.59 -3.87
CA ALA A 284 -15.37 -1.05 -2.55
C ALA A 284 -15.37 0.48 -2.63
N VAL A 285 -16.30 1.12 -1.93
CA VAL A 285 -16.44 2.58 -1.91
C VAL A 285 -16.42 3.03 -0.46
N LEU A 286 -15.49 3.91 -0.10
CA LEU A 286 -15.44 4.59 1.19
C LEU A 286 -15.90 6.04 1.02
N ASP A 287 -16.90 6.45 1.80
CA ASP A 287 -17.24 7.85 2.03
C ASP A 287 -16.62 8.30 3.37
N PRO A 288 -15.48 9.02 3.35
CA PRO A 288 -14.80 9.43 4.58
C PRO A 288 -15.59 10.50 5.36
N ARG A 289 -16.52 11.22 4.73
CA ARG A 289 -17.36 12.22 5.42
C ARG A 289 -18.52 11.57 6.15
N GLN A 290 -19.07 10.50 5.58
CA GLN A 290 -20.18 9.76 6.19
C GLN A 290 -19.70 8.62 7.10
N ASN A 291 -18.40 8.31 7.11
CA ASN A 291 -17.85 7.13 7.79
C ASN A 291 -18.59 5.85 7.37
N ALA A 292 -18.83 5.73 6.06
CA ALA A 292 -19.65 4.69 5.49
C ALA A 292 -18.95 4.01 4.32
N THR A 293 -19.26 2.73 4.14
CA THR A 293 -18.72 1.94 3.05
C THR A 293 -19.83 1.24 2.30
N THR A 294 -19.71 1.19 0.98
CA THR A 294 -20.59 0.40 0.11
C THR A 294 -19.74 -0.43 -0.85
N HIS A 295 -20.39 -1.34 -1.59
CA HIS A 295 -19.72 -2.16 -2.59
C HIS A 295 -20.52 -2.17 -3.89
N ILE A 296 -19.81 -2.11 -5.02
CA ILE A 296 -20.39 -2.20 -6.35
C ILE A 296 -19.87 -3.48 -6.99
N LYS A 297 -20.75 -4.39 -7.41
CA LYS A 297 -20.35 -5.59 -8.15
C LYS A 297 -19.85 -5.16 -9.53
N ILE A 298 -18.62 -5.54 -9.85
CA ILE A 298 -18.01 -5.29 -11.17
C ILE A 298 -18.53 -6.39 -12.12
N PRO A 299 -19.16 -6.03 -13.25
CA PRO A 299 -19.68 -7.00 -14.19
C PRO A 299 -18.54 -7.76 -14.88
N SER A 300 -18.82 -8.94 -15.44
CA SER A 300 -17.85 -9.68 -16.25
C SER A 300 -18.54 -10.73 -17.10
N ASN A 301 -18.09 -10.90 -18.34
CA ASN A 301 -18.49 -12.02 -19.19
C ASN A 301 -17.45 -13.15 -19.17
N ALA A 302 -16.39 -13.02 -18.37
CA ALA A 302 -15.35 -14.03 -18.25
C ALA A 302 -15.82 -15.21 -17.38
N PRO A 303 -15.37 -16.44 -17.68
CA PRO A 303 -15.68 -17.59 -16.84
C PRO A 303 -15.08 -17.43 -15.43
N PRO A 304 -15.74 -17.96 -14.39
CA PRO A 304 -15.24 -17.86 -13.03
C PRO A 304 -13.91 -18.62 -12.89
N ILE A 305 -13.03 -18.07 -12.06
CA ILE A 305 -11.76 -18.67 -11.63
C ILE A 305 -11.81 -18.99 -10.14
N ASP A 306 -10.82 -19.76 -9.68
CA ASP A 306 -10.72 -20.22 -8.30
C ASP A 306 -11.99 -20.96 -7.82
N THR A 307 -12.60 -21.73 -8.75
CA THR A 307 -13.80 -22.54 -8.49
C THR A 307 -13.49 -23.82 -7.72
N ASN A 308 -12.24 -24.30 -7.79
CA ASN A 308 -11.77 -25.52 -7.14
C ASN A 308 -10.50 -25.20 -6.34
N THR A 309 -10.68 -24.74 -5.11
CA THR A 309 -9.58 -24.35 -4.21
C THR A 309 -9.52 -25.30 -3.01
N PRO A 310 -8.32 -25.54 -2.45
CA PRO A 310 -8.20 -26.26 -1.17
C PRO A 310 -9.02 -25.60 -0.05
N THR A 311 -9.47 -26.43 0.90
CA THR A 311 -10.22 -26.01 2.08
C THR A 311 -9.46 -24.94 2.87
N SER A 312 -10.18 -23.93 3.34
CA SER A 312 -9.64 -22.87 4.20
C SER A 312 -9.70 -23.31 5.68
N PRO A 313 -8.64 -23.07 6.47
CA PRO A 313 -8.69 -23.34 7.91
C PRO A 313 -9.58 -22.37 8.69
N TYR A 314 -10.09 -21.31 8.04
CA TYR A 314 -10.97 -20.31 8.65
C TYR A 314 -12.39 -20.33 8.08
N TRP A 315 -12.54 -20.66 6.80
CA TRP A 315 -13.81 -20.59 6.06
C TRP A 315 -14.31 -21.96 5.57
N GLY A 316 -13.62 -23.04 5.92
CA GLY A 316 -13.97 -24.39 5.47
C GLY A 316 -13.96 -24.51 3.93
N ASP A 317 -14.97 -25.19 3.40
CA ASP A 317 -15.13 -25.43 1.96
C ASP A 317 -15.87 -24.30 1.22
N GLU A 318 -16.18 -23.19 1.91
CA GLU A 318 -16.78 -22.02 1.28
C GLU A 318 -15.83 -21.42 0.22
N ARG A 319 -16.33 -21.22 -1.00
CA ARG A 319 -15.57 -20.70 -2.13
C ARG A 319 -15.44 -19.17 -2.09
N VAL A 320 -14.90 -18.67 -0.99
CA VAL A 320 -14.88 -17.24 -0.65
C VAL A 320 -14.17 -16.34 -1.67
N TRP A 321 -13.28 -16.89 -2.52
CA TRP A 321 -12.53 -16.14 -3.55
C TRP A 321 -12.88 -16.56 -4.99
N GLN A 322 -13.95 -17.34 -5.20
CA GLN A 322 -14.46 -17.62 -6.53
C GLN A 322 -14.94 -16.32 -7.17
N ARG A 323 -14.45 -16.01 -8.36
CA ARG A 323 -14.61 -14.68 -8.96
C ARG A 323 -14.53 -14.71 -10.48
N SER A 324 -15.12 -13.72 -11.14
CA SER A 324 -15.11 -13.60 -12.61
C SER A 324 -14.40 -12.35 -13.10
N SER A 325 -14.66 -11.17 -12.54
CA SER A 325 -14.05 -9.91 -12.98
C SER A 325 -12.62 -9.75 -12.49
N ASP A 326 -12.22 -10.37 -11.37
CA ASP A 326 -10.83 -10.39 -10.88
C ASP A 326 -10.15 -9.01 -10.94
N PRO A 327 -10.77 -7.96 -10.36
CA PRO A 327 -10.32 -6.59 -10.51
C PRO A 327 -8.95 -6.41 -9.85
N ARG A 328 -8.12 -5.53 -10.42
CA ARG A 328 -6.69 -5.49 -10.08
C ARG A 328 -6.14 -4.14 -9.70
N SER A 329 -6.57 -3.10 -10.39
CA SER A 329 -6.15 -1.72 -10.17
C SER A 329 -7.30 -0.78 -10.46
N VAL A 330 -7.23 0.41 -9.89
CA VAL A 330 -8.24 1.44 -10.07
C VAL A 330 -7.57 2.81 -10.15
N ALA A 331 -8.06 3.65 -11.06
CA ALA A 331 -7.70 5.06 -11.16
C ALA A 331 -8.95 5.93 -11.26
N MET A 332 -8.80 7.22 -10.95
CA MET A 332 -9.81 8.23 -11.20
C MET A 332 -9.28 9.24 -12.22
N ASP A 333 -10.15 9.71 -13.11
CA ASP A 333 -9.81 10.78 -14.03
C ASP A 333 -10.37 12.14 -13.58
N SER A 334 -10.02 13.18 -14.35
CA SER A 334 -10.41 14.56 -14.10
C SER A 334 -11.91 14.84 -14.24
N HIS A 335 -12.67 13.90 -14.81
CA HIS A 335 -14.14 13.94 -14.92
C HIS A 335 -14.82 13.18 -13.77
N GLY A 336 -14.06 12.61 -12.83
CA GLY A 336 -14.59 11.82 -11.72
C GLY A 336 -15.04 10.42 -12.11
N ARG A 337 -14.62 9.92 -13.29
CA ARG A 337 -14.86 8.53 -13.71
C ARG A 337 -13.82 7.63 -13.08
N VAL A 338 -14.21 6.39 -12.83
CA VAL A 338 -13.38 5.38 -12.17
C VAL A 338 -13.00 4.31 -13.19
N TRP A 339 -11.71 4.09 -13.37
CA TRP A 339 -11.15 3.17 -14.36
C TRP A 339 -10.58 1.96 -13.67
N VAL A 340 -11.15 0.78 -13.93
CA VAL A 340 -10.82 -0.47 -13.25
C VAL A 340 -10.20 -1.43 -14.25
N THR A 341 -9.10 -2.05 -13.87
CA THR A 341 -8.56 -3.19 -14.61
C THR A 341 -9.28 -4.45 -14.17
N ALA A 342 -10.00 -5.11 -15.09
CA ALA A 342 -10.83 -6.28 -14.81
C ALA A 342 -10.97 -7.21 -16.02
N ARG A 343 -11.32 -8.48 -15.78
CA ARG A 343 -11.61 -9.48 -16.81
C ARG A 343 -12.98 -9.20 -17.40
N THR A 344 -13.01 -8.80 -18.66
CA THR A 344 -14.28 -8.64 -19.40
C THR A 344 -14.59 -9.88 -20.24
N ARG A 345 -13.57 -10.71 -20.53
CA ARG A 345 -13.66 -11.94 -21.32
C ARG A 345 -12.63 -13.01 -20.90
N ALA A 346 -12.73 -14.20 -21.48
CA ALA A 346 -11.74 -15.25 -21.25
C ALA A 346 -10.36 -14.86 -21.83
N PRO A 347 -9.23 -15.16 -21.14
CA PRO A 347 -7.91 -14.70 -21.58
C PRO A 347 -7.49 -15.17 -22.97
N GLN A 348 -7.99 -16.32 -23.41
CA GLN A 348 -7.70 -16.92 -24.71
C GLN A 348 -8.50 -16.27 -25.86
N GLN A 349 -9.58 -15.56 -25.56
CA GLN A 349 -10.45 -14.94 -26.56
C GLN A 349 -9.94 -13.56 -26.99
N GLN A 350 -8.72 -13.47 -27.49
CA GLN A 350 -8.17 -12.21 -28.02
C GLN A 350 -8.90 -11.77 -29.30
N PRO A 351 -9.33 -10.49 -29.40
CA PRO A 351 -9.88 -9.94 -30.64
C PRO A 351 -8.92 -10.06 -31.81
N GLU A 352 -9.46 -10.18 -33.02
CA GLU A 352 -8.65 -10.36 -34.23
C GLU A 352 -7.78 -9.14 -34.55
N PHE A 353 -8.23 -7.93 -34.22
CA PHE A 353 -7.43 -6.72 -34.40
C PHE A 353 -6.17 -6.67 -33.50
N CYS A 354 -6.05 -7.57 -32.51
CA CYS A 354 -4.83 -7.71 -31.71
C CYS A 354 -3.75 -8.58 -32.39
N LYS A 355 -4.15 -9.37 -33.40
CA LYS A 355 -3.33 -10.36 -34.11
C LYS A 355 -3.05 -9.94 -35.54
N ASP A 356 -4.06 -9.43 -36.23
CA ASP A 356 -3.98 -9.10 -37.64
C ASP A 356 -3.47 -7.68 -37.86
N GLY A 357 -2.26 -7.58 -38.42
CA GLY A 357 -1.64 -6.33 -38.80
C GLY A 357 -2.34 -5.57 -39.94
N SER A 358 -3.28 -6.20 -40.64
CA SER A 358 -4.15 -5.52 -41.60
C SER A 358 -5.22 -4.66 -40.90
N MET A 359 -5.64 -5.05 -39.69
CA MET A 359 -6.70 -4.40 -38.92
C MET A 359 -6.17 -3.37 -37.93
N ASN A 360 -4.95 -3.55 -37.41
CA ASN A 360 -4.36 -2.64 -36.44
C ASN A 360 -2.87 -2.40 -36.71
N LYS A 361 -2.48 -1.13 -36.84
CA LYS A 361 -1.08 -0.74 -37.07
C LYS A 361 -0.12 -1.20 -35.97
N PHE A 362 -0.59 -1.34 -34.73
CA PHE A 362 0.22 -1.85 -33.62
C PHE A 362 0.37 -3.37 -33.70
N ALA A 363 -0.67 -4.10 -34.13
CA ALA A 363 -0.58 -5.54 -34.37
C ALA A 363 0.37 -5.87 -35.54
N LYS A 364 0.41 -5.00 -36.55
CA LYS A 364 1.41 -5.10 -37.65
C LYS A 364 2.84 -5.02 -37.14
N TYR A 365 3.06 -4.22 -36.11
CA TYR A 365 4.38 -3.96 -35.55
C TYR A 365 4.78 -4.98 -34.48
N PHE A 366 3.84 -5.35 -33.60
CA PHE A 366 4.04 -6.29 -32.51
C PHE A 366 2.71 -6.97 -32.17
N PRO A 367 2.39 -8.11 -32.79
CA PRO A 367 1.11 -8.79 -32.55
C PRO A 367 1.03 -9.34 -31.13
N LEU A 368 -0.15 -9.24 -30.51
CA LEU A 368 -0.44 -9.74 -29.16
C LEU A 368 -1.54 -10.82 -29.24
N PRO A 369 -1.18 -12.06 -29.65
CA PRO A 369 -2.17 -13.14 -29.82
C PRO A 369 -2.74 -13.68 -28.50
N GLY A 370 -2.17 -13.29 -27.36
CA GLY A 370 -2.65 -13.63 -26.02
C GLY A 370 -1.79 -14.67 -25.31
N PRO A 371 -2.18 -15.06 -24.09
CA PRO A 371 -3.42 -14.66 -23.41
C PRO A 371 -3.41 -13.21 -22.88
N SER A 372 -4.56 -12.55 -22.83
CA SER A 372 -4.74 -11.25 -22.16
C SER A 372 -5.48 -11.45 -20.83
N ALA A 373 -4.76 -11.35 -19.72
CA ALA A 373 -5.29 -11.75 -18.41
C ALA A 373 -6.43 -10.86 -17.90
N ARG A 374 -6.39 -9.54 -18.19
CA ARG A 374 -7.43 -8.56 -17.83
C ARG A 374 -7.48 -7.44 -18.88
N GLN A 375 -8.62 -6.78 -18.95
CA GLN A 375 -8.95 -5.67 -19.82
C GLN A 375 -9.32 -4.44 -18.97
N ILE A 376 -10.03 -3.48 -19.55
CA ILE A 376 -10.33 -2.20 -18.94
C ILE A 376 -11.85 -2.06 -18.78
N GLU A 377 -12.29 -1.54 -17.65
CA GLU A 377 -13.67 -1.13 -17.42
C GLU A 377 -13.70 0.32 -16.93
N MET A 378 -14.67 1.09 -17.43
CA MET A 378 -14.93 2.45 -16.98
C MET A 378 -16.26 2.48 -16.23
N TYR A 379 -16.23 2.92 -14.98
CA TYR A 379 -17.40 3.17 -14.15
C TYR A 379 -17.66 4.67 -14.03
N VAL A 380 -18.91 5.09 -14.23
CA VAL A 380 -19.33 6.48 -14.08
C VAL A 380 -20.19 6.61 -12.82
N PRO A 381 -19.69 7.17 -11.69
CA PRO A 381 -20.43 7.21 -10.43
C PRO A 381 -21.80 7.88 -10.50
N LYS A 382 -21.95 8.89 -11.37
CA LYS A 382 -23.20 9.64 -11.52
C LYS A 382 -24.33 8.81 -12.14
N THR A 383 -24.03 7.99 -13.15
CA THR A 383 -25.03 7.16 -13.85
C THR A 383 -25.03 5.72 -13.33
N ARG A 384 -24.00 5.31 -12.61
CA ARG A 384 -23.73 3.95 -12.12
C ARG A 384 -23.55 2.92 -13.24
N GLU A 385 -23.12 3.38 -14.41
CA GLU A 385 -22.92 2.54 -15.58
C GLU A 385 -21.47 2.06 -15.67
N PHE A 386 -21.31 0.83 -16.14
CA PHE A 386 -20.03 0.24 -16.53
C PHE A 386 -19.94 0.14 -18.05
N THR A 387 -18.79 0.53 -18.59
CA THR A 387 -18.41 0.32 -19.98
C THR A 387 -17.19 -0.60 -20.02
N MET A 388 -17.35 -1.81 -20.57
CA MET A 388 -16.25 -2.72 -20.83
C MET A 388 -15.48 -2.28 -22.08
N ILE A 389 -14.17 -2.13 -21.95
CA ILE A 389 -13.27 -1.64 -23.01
C ILE A 389 -12.23 -2.72 -23.25
N ASP A 390 -12.31 -3.36 -24.41
CA ASP A 390 -11.41 -4.45 -24.76
C ASP A 390 -10.00 -3.93 -25.03
N SER A 391 -8.99 -4.56 -24.44
CA SER A 391 -7.57 -4.23 -24.64
C SER A 391 -6.79 -5.44 -25.17
N CYS A 392 -5.91 -5.20 -26.14
CA CYS A 392 -5.02 -6.22 -26.68
C CYS A 392 -3.91 -6.61 -25.69
N PHE A 393 -3.42 -5.65 -24.91
CA PHE A 393 -2.49 -5.89 -23.81
C PHE A 393 -3.23 -6.37 -22.56
N ALA A 394 -2.55 -7.15 -21.72
CA ALA A 394 -3.03 -7.54 -20.41
C ALA A 394 -2.90 -6.34 -19.46
N ALA A 395 -4.00 -5.69 -19.15
CA ALA A 395 -4.00 -4.60 -18.19
C ALA A 395 -3.65 -5.14 -16.78
N ASP A 396 -2.75 -4.45 -16.06
CA ASP A 396 -2.44 -4.71 -14.65
C ASP A 396 -2.58 -3.42 -13.85
N HIS A 397 -1.52 -2.78 -13.32
CA HIS A 397 -1.67 -1.45 -12.72
C HIS A 397 -1.74 -0.36 -13.79
N ASN A 398 -2.57 0.63 -13.51
CA ASN A 398 -2.86 1.73 -14.42
C ASN A 398 -2.43 3.07 -13.82
N HIS A 399 -2.18 4.05 -14.68
CA HIS A 399 -1.85 5.42 -14.29
C HIS A 399 -2.15 6.37 -15.45
N PHE A 400 -2.72 7.53 -15.16
CA PHE A 400 -2.96 8.56 -16.17
C PHE A 400 -1.70 9.36 -16.47
N ASP A 401 -1.39 9.52 -17.75
CA ASP A 401 -0.37 10.48 -18.18
C ASP A 401 -0.95 11.91 -18.25
N GLU A 402 -0.06 12.87 -18.53
CA GLU A 402 -0.41 14.30 -18.66
C GLU A 402 -1.36 14.60 -19.84
N ASN A 403 -1.62 13.65 -20.73
CA ASN A 403 -2.46 13.82 -21.92
C ASN A 403 -3.83 13.13 -21.81
N ASP A 404 -4.19 12.62 -20.64
CA ASP A 404 -5.38 11.77 -20.40
C ASP A 404 -5.29 10.39 -21.07
N SER A 405 -4.08 9.87 -21.31
CA SER A 405 -3.92 8.46 -21.68
C SER A 405 -3.75 7.61 -20.41
N LEU A 406 -4.56 6.56 -20.30
CA LEU A 406 -4.43 5.57 -19.24
C LEU A 406 -3.38 4.53 -19.65
N VAL A 407 -2.26 4.46 -18.93
CA VAL A 407 -1.09 3.65 -19.29
C VAL A 407 -1.00 2.42 -18.40
N PHE A 408 -0.64 1.29 -19.00
CA PHE A 408 -0.57 -0.03 -18.36
C PHE A 408 0.80 -0.67 -18.59
N GLY A 409 1.37 -1.21 -17.52
CA GLY A 409 2.50 -2.13 -17.62
C GLY A 409 2.01 -3.55 -17.88
N GLN A 410 2.67 -4.28 -18.77
CA GLN A 410 2.53 -5.72 -18.90
C GLN A 410 3.89 -6.37 -19.10
N THR A 411 3.94 -7.71 -19.10
CA THR A 411 5.14 -8.42 -19.49
C THR A 411 5.52 -8.06 -20.94
N ASP A 412 6.78 -7.68 -21.14
CA ASP A 412 7.42 -7.39 -22.43
C ASP A 412 6.83 -6.24 -23.27
N ALA A 413 5.84 -5.52 -22.77
CA ALA A 413 5.22 -4.41 -23.49
C ALA A 413 4.58 -3.38 -22.55
N ILE A 414 4.30 -2.20 -23.11
CA ILE A 414 3.56 -1.11 -22.46
C ILE A 414 2.35 -0.80 -23.34
N GLY A 415 1.17 -0.84 -22.74
CA GLY A 415 -0.09 -0.52 -23.39
C GLY A 415 -0.64 0.81 -22.89
N TRP A 416 -1.48 1.46 -23.69
CA TRP A 416 -2.25 2.62 -23.26
C TRP A 416 -3.61 2.70 -23.95
N LEU A 417 -4.55 3.36 -23.29
CA LEU A 417 -5.84 3.78 -23.83
C LEU A 417 -5.86 5.31 -23.88
N ASP A 418 -6.06 5.90 -25.06
CA ASP A 418 -6.37 7.32 -25.22
C ASP A 418 -7.84 7.54 -24.87
N THR A 419 -8.11 8.09 -23.69
CA THR A 419 -9.50 8.27 -23.25
C THR A 419 -10.21 9.36 -24.04
N LYS A 420 -9.50 10.33 -24.63
CA LYS A 420 -10.12 11.37 -25.47
C LYS A 420 -10.64 10.80 -26.77
N GLU A 421 -9.85 9.91 -27.40
CA GLU A 421 -10.29 9.21 -28.60
C GLU A 421 -11.45 8.26 -28.28
N PHE A 422 -11.39 7.57 -27.13
CA PHE A 422 -12.48 6.70 -26.70
C PHE A 422 -13.77 7.47 -26.41
N ASP A 423 -13.68 8.62 -25.76
CA ASP A 423 -14.83 9.48 -25.48
C ASP A 423 -15.50 10.00 -26.75
N LYS A 424 -14.73 10.17 -27.82
CA LYS A 424 -15.23 10.63 -29.12
C LYS A 424 -15.84 9.50 -29.96
N THR A 425 -15.23 8.32 -29.94
CA THR A 425 -15.52 7.25 -30.91
C THR A 425 -16.27 6.07 -30.30
N HIS A 426 -16.12 5.86 -28.99
CA HIS A 426 -16.47 4.61 -28.29
C HIS A 426 -15.86 3.35 -28.92
N ASP A 427 -14.78 3.50 -29.70
CA ASP A 427 -14.08 2.41 -30.37
C ASP A 427 -12.81 2.06 -29.60
N ALA A 428 -12.83 0.91 -28.94
CA ALA A 428 -11.69 0.41 -28.16
C ALA A 428 -10.47 0.14 -29.05
N ALA A 429 -10.63 -0.37 -30.27
CA ALA A 429 -9.52 -0.73 -31.16
C ALA A 429 -8.81 0.52 -31.69
N ALA A 430 -9.58 1.57 -32.04
CA ALA A 430 -9.04 2.85 -32.48
C ALA A 430 -8.36 3.64 -31.35
N SER A 431 -8.85 3.49 -30.11
CA SER A 431 -8.43 4.29 -28.97
C SER A 431 -7.23 3.73 -28.20
N GLN A 432 -6.71 2.56 -28.56
CA GLN A 432 -5.61 1.93 -27.84
C GLN A 432 -4.32 1.84 -28.66
N GLY A 433 -3.20 1.68 -27.96
CA GLY A 433 -1.92 1.37 -28.57
C GLY A 433 -1.00 0.62 -27.61
N TRP A 434 0.04 0.01 -28.17
CA TRP A 434 1.06 -0.65 -27.38
C TRP A 434 2.41 -0.63 -28.08
N CYS A 435 3.47 -0.82 -27.31
CA CYS A 435 4.82 -1.01 -27.83
C CYS A 435 5.55 -2.09 -27.03
N PRO A 436 6.43 -2.87 -27.68
CA PRO A 436 7.31 -3.79 -26.97
C PRO A 436 8.34 -3.03 -26.12
N ALA A 437 8.82 -3.67 -25.07
CA ALA A 437 9.90 -3.15 -24.25
C ALA A 437 11.23 -3.29 -25.01
N VAL A 438 11.70 -2.19 -25.59
CA VAL A 438 12.91 -2.14 -26.42
C VAL A 438 13.91 -1.14 -25.86
N LEU A 439 15.18 -1.55 -25.81
CA LEU A 439 16.31 -0.69 -25.53
C LEU A 439 16.85 -0.12 -26.85
N ASP A 440 16.94 1.20 -26.90
CA ASP A 440 17.59 1.98 -27.96
C ASP A 440 19.12 1.79 -27.88
N THR A 441 19.60 0.63 -28.35
CA THR A 441 21.02 0.26 -28.29
C THR A 441 21.83 0.91 -29.40
N ASN A 442 21.19 1.29 -30.51
CA ASN A 442 21.84 2.01 -31.60
C ASN A 442 21.91 3.54 -31.37
N GLY A 443 21.12 4.07 -30.43
CA GLY A 443 21.16 5.47 -29.99
C GLY A 443 20.44 6.45 -30.92
N ASP A 444 19.61 5.97 -31.86
CA ASP A 444 18.94 6.82 -32.84
C ASP A 444 17.65 7.48 -32.29
N GLY A 445 17.21 7.06 -31.10
CA GLY A 445 16.07 7.62 -30.40
C GLY A 445 14.71 7.20 -30.96
N LYS A 446 14.66 6.23 -31.88
CA LYS A 446 13.47 5.62 -32.46
C LYS A 446 13.48 4.12 -32.20
N ILE A 447 12.31 3.48 -32.22
CA ILE A 447 12.29 2.02 -32.23
C ILE A 447 12.45 1.57 -33.67
N THR A 448 13.60 0.98 -33.99
CA THR A 448 13.96 0.46 -35.32
C THR A 448 14.00 -1.06 -35.32
N GLU A 449 14.73 -1.69 -36.22
CA GLU A 449 14.89 -3.15 -36.18
C GLU A 449 15.56 -3.56 -34.86
N TRP A 450 15.06 -4.61 -34.19
CA TRP A 450 15.61 -5.09 -32.92
C TRP A 450 16.07 -6.54 -32.96
N THR A 451 16.98 -6.87 -32.05
CA THR A 451 17.31 -8.24 -31.65
C THR A 451 16.38 -8.70 -30.54
N ASP A 452 16.05 -10.00 -30.51
CA ASP A 452 15.21 -10.59 -29.47
C ASP A 452 15.95 -10.85 -28.14
N PRO A 453 15.26 -11.02 -27.00
CA PRO A 453 15.90 -11.18 -25.69
C PRO A 453 16.85 -12.38 -25.59
N ASN A 454 16.65 -13.41 -26.42
CA ASN A 454 17.49 -14.61 -26.48
C ASN A 454 18.62 -14.50 -27.53
N GLN A 455 18.72 -13.37 -28.25
CA GLN A 455 19.75 -13.10 -29.23
C GLN A 455 20.86 -12.23 -28.65
N PRO A 456 22.09 -12.32 -29.17
CA PRO A 456 23.15 -11.37 -28.84
C PRO A 456 22.74 -9.93 -29.17
N ILE A 457 23.17 -8.98 -28.33
CA ILE A 457 22.94 -7.55 -28.58
C ILE A 457 23.75 -7.13 -29.81
N ASP A 458 23.07 -6.59 -30.82
CA ASP A 458 23.68 -5.94 -31.98
C ASP A 458 23.70 -4.40 -31.77
N PRO A 459 24.87 -3.75 -31.66
CA PRO A 459 24.97 -2.30 -31.46
C PRO A 459 24.36 -1.44 -32.59
N LYS A 460 24.05 -2.01 -33.75
CA LYS A 460 23.41 -1.30 -34.88
C LYS A 460 21.89 -1.38 -34.86
N LYS A 461 21.35 -2.27 -34.04
CA LYS A 461 19.92 -2.51 -33.87
C LYS A 461 19.51 -2.12 -32.47
N ASP A 462 18.22 -2.09 -32.25
CA ASP A 462 17.68 -2.07 -30.91
C ASP A 462 17.74 -3.46 -30.26
N HIS A 463 17.48 -3.55 -28.96
CA HIS A 463 17.42 -4.83 -28.26
C HIS A 463 16.15 -4.94 -27.42
N ARG A 464 15.30 -5.91 -27.75
CA ARG A 464 14.10 -6.21 -26.97
C ARG A 464 14.50 -6.82 -25.64
N ILE A 465 13.88 -6.37 -24.56
CA ILE A 465 14.15 -6.87 -23.20
C ILE A 465 12.97 -7.66 -22.67
N SER A 466 13.29 -8.73 -21.94
CA SER A 466 12.30 -9.37 -21.08
C SER A 466 12.03 -8.46 -19.88
N MET A 467 10.82 -7.90 -19.83
CA MET A 467 10.40 -6.96 -18.80
C MET A 467 9.21 -7.57 -18.06
N GLY A 468 9.32 -7.79 -16.75
CA GLY A 468 8.13 -7.92 -15.90
C GLY A 468 7.78 -6.54 -15.39
N ALA A 469 6.72 -5.89 -15.90
CA ALA A 469 6.28 -4.60 -15.36
C ALA A 469 4.91 -4.74 -14.72
N CYS A 470 4.87 -4.66 -13.38
CA CYS A 470 3.59 -4.56 -12.68
C CYS A 470 2.95 -3.17 -12.83
N GLY A 471 3.70 -2.10 -13.15
CA GLY A 471 3.12 -0.78 -13.39
C GLY A 471 4.07 0.17 -14.12
N ALA A 472 3.50 1.16 -14.82
CA ALA A 472 4.23 2.24 -15.47
C ALA A 472 3.95 3.55 -14.73
N ARG A 473 4.78 3.93 -13.75
CA ARG A 473 4.55 5.16 -12.98
C ARG A 473 5.14 6.36 -13.71
N GLY A 474 4.27 7.31 -14.12
CA GLY A 474 4.67 8.65 -14.55
C GLY A 474 5.23 9.43 -13.36
N SER A 475 6.30 10.19 -13.55
CA SER A 475 6.78 11.13 -12.52
C SER A 475 6.01 12.45 -12.57
N ALA A 476 5.90 13.10 -11.40
CA ALA A 476 5.23 14.36 -11.09
C ALA A 476 5.29 15.46 -12.18
N PRO A 477 4.36 16.46 -12.14
CA PRO A 477 4.25 17.51 -13.15
C PRO A 477 5.62 18.14 -13.48
N GLY A 478 6.00 18.09 -14.76
CA GLY A 478 7.28 18.58 -15.26
C GLY A 478 8.38 17.51 -15.40
N ILE A 479 8.18 16.29 -14.90
CA ILE A 479 9.11 15.17 -15.06
C ILE A 479 8.51 14.11 -15.99
N ARG A 480 8.87 14.15 -17.28
CA ARG A 480 8.57 13.08 -18.25
C ARG A 480 9.43 11.84 -17.95
N ARG A 481 9.02 10.94 -17.06
CA ARG A 481 9.67 9.62 -16.84
C ARG A 481 8.62 8.57 -16.51
N SER A 482 8.78 7.37 -17.05
CA SER A 482 7.98 6.19 -16.70
C SER A 482 8.90 5.13 -16.13
N CYS A 483 8.67 4.71 -14.88
CA CYS A 483 9.48 3.66 -14.26
C CYS A 483 8.75 2.33 -14.34
N ALA A 484 9.44 1.30 -14.85
CA ALA A 484 9.03 -0.10 -14.77
C ALA A 484 10.07 -0.86 -13.91
N SER A 485 9.60 -1.67 -12.98
CA SER A 485 10.45 -2.51 -12.12
C SER A 485 10.42 -3.96 -12.61
N SER A 486 11.52 -4.46 -13.19
CA SER A 486 11.63 -5.88 -13.56
C SER A 486 11.97 -6.74 -12.34
N GLU A 487 11.05 -7.61 -11.94
CA GLU A 487 11.27 -8.70 -10.99
C GLU A 487 11.41 -10.03 -11.75
N GLY A 488 12.41 -10.12 -12.64
CA GLY A 488 12.72 -11.36 -13.36
C GLY A 488 13.71 -12.25 -12.58
N PRO A 489 13.66 -13.60 -12.72
CA PRO A 489 14.45 -14.54 -11.92
C PRO A 489 15.98 -14.45 -12.08
N SER A 490 16.48 -13.74 -13.09
CA SER A 490 17.90 -13.86 -13.47
C SER A 490 18.65 -12.56 -13.70
N ARG A 491 18.02 -11.37 -13.70
CA ARG A 491 18.74 -10.08 -13.86
C ARG A 491 18.05 -8.94 -13.12
N HIS A 492 18.51 -8.64 -11.91
CA HIS A 492 18.14 -7.41 -11.19
C HIS A 492 18.83 -6.18 -11.80
N ARG A 493 18.34 -5.70 -12.94
CA ARG A 493 18.65 -4.35 -13.43
C ARG A 493 17.42 -3.48 -13.29
N ARG A 494 17.51 -2.44 -12.46
CA ARG A 494 16.53 -1.34 -12.49
C ARG A 494 16.67 -0.62 -13.83
N VAL A 495 15.73 -0.82 -14.74
CA VAL A 495 15.68 -0.09 -16.01
C VAL A 495 14.96 1.24 -15.77
N ARG A 496 15.66 2.36 -15.95
CA ARG A 496 15.05 3.70 -15.92
C ARG A 496 14.63 4.06 -17.35
N GLY A 497 13.31 4.04 -17.59
CA GLY A 497 12.72 4.44 -18.87
C GLY A 497 12.27 5.90 -18.90
N ARG A 498 12.30 6.48 -20.09
CA ARG A 498 11.63 7.72 -20.46
C ARG A 498 10.63 7.38 -21.57
N CYS A 499 9.48 6.85 -21.19
CA CYS A 499 8.42 6.53 -22.15
C CYS A 499 7.70 7.83 -22.51
N THR A 500 7.91 8.34 -23.72
CA THR A 500 7.03 9.33 -24.35
C THR A 500 6.32 8.63 -25.49
N CYS A 501 5.23 7.94 -25.20
CA CYS A 501 4.47 7.21 -26.22
C CYS A 501 3.54 8.18 -26.96
N ARG A 502 4.09 8.99 -27.86
CA ARG A 502 3.42 9.61 -29.04
C ARG A 502 4.40 10.52 -29.79
N PRO A 503 4.56 10.41 -31.14
CA PRO A 503 4.16 9.32 -32.05
C PRO A 503 5.17 8.15 -31.99
N LEU A 504 4.90 7.08 -32.76
CA LEU A 504 5.60 5.78 -32.94
C LEU A 504 7.15 5.77 -33.00
N THR A 505 7.81 6.92 -32.89
CA THR A 505 9.23 7.09 -33.16
C THR A 505 10.06 7.54 -31.96
N LYS A 506 9.53 7.65 -30.73
CA LYS A 506 10.32 8.21 -29.60
C LYS A 506 10.02 7.54 -28.25
N CYS A 507 10.31 6.25 -28.11
CA CYS A 507 10.45 5.63 -26.79
C CYS A 507 11.93 5.62 -26.40
N ARG A 508 12.32 6.30 -25.31
CA ARG A 508 13.73 6.39 -24.89
C ARG A 508 13.91 5.62 -23.58
N CYS A 509 14.67 4.53 -23.57
CA CYS A 509 15.05 3.83 -22.33
C CYS A 509 16.57 3.96 -22.08
N PRO A 510 17.07 5.10 -21.58
CA PRO A 510 18.50 5.23 -21.28
C PRO A 510 18.85 4.39 -20.05
N VAL A 511 19.58 3.30 -20.26
CA VAL A 511 20.15 2.49 -19.18
C VAL A 511 21.34 3.23 -18.56
N ARG A 512 21.21 3.73 -17.33
CA ARG A 512 22.38 3.92 -16.48
C ARG A 512 22.66 2.59 -15.77
N ALA A 513 23.66 1.87 -16.25
CA ALA A 513 24.23 0.77 -15.48
C ALA A 513 24.78 1.34 -14.16
N ALA A 514 24.28 0.86 -13.03
CA ALA A 514 24.98 1.05 -11.77
C ALA A 514 26.25 0.19 -11.85
N TRP A 515 27.42 0.84 -11.88
CA TRP A 515 28.70 0.16 -11.70
C TRP A 515 28.75 -0.54 -10.33
N PRO A 516 29.51 -1.65 -10.20
CA PRO A 516 29.47 -2.54 -9.05
C PRO A 516 30.27 -1.97 -7.87
N SER A 517 29.83 -0.87 -7.29
CA SER A 517 30.26 -0.40 -5.97
C SER A 517 29.52 0.89 -5.66
N THR A 518 28.29 0.83 -5.17
CA THR A 518 27.73 1.93 -4.38
C THR A 518 26.44 1.49 -3.71
N ARG A 519 26.33 1.86 -2.44
CA ARG A 519 25.27 1.55 -1.48
C ARG A 519 23.87 1.64 -2.09
N THR A 520 23.06 0.63 -1.80
CA THR A 520 21.63 0.56 -2.06
C THR A 520 20.93 1.78 -1.44
N ALA A 521 20.62 2.79 -2.26
CA ALA A 521 19.72 3.87 -1.87
C ALA A 521 18.27 3.42 -2.16
N TRP A 522 17.51 3.30 -1.08
CA TRP A 522 16.06 3.13 -1.09
C TRP A 522 15.39 4.26 -1.90
N CYS A 523 14.32 3.94 -2.62
CA CYS A 523 13.40 4.97 -3.11
C CYS A 523 12.68 5.55 -1.90
N GLY A 524 13.17 6.69 -1.42
CA GLY A 524 12.58 7.46 -0.34
C GLY A 524 13.38 8.74 -0.15
N ARG A 525 12.92 9.84 -0.75
CA ARG A 525 13.21 11.19 -0.27
C ARG A 525 11.92 11.99 -0.30
N THR A 526 11.13 11.83 0.76
CA THR A 526 10.58 12.99 1.45
C THR A 526 11.70 13.60 2.29
N GLY A 527 11.74 14.93 2.40
CA GLY A 527 12.83 15.67 3.03
C GLY A 527 13.05 15.25 4.49
N GLY A 528 14.31 15.06 4.87
CA GLY A 528 14.75 14.76 6.22
C GLY A 528 16.25 14.41 6.23
N ALA A 529 17.02 15.07 7.09
CA ALA A 529 18.48 14.98 7.18
C ALA A 529 18.99 13.55 7.49
N PRO A 530 20.25 13.22 7.16
CA PRO A 530 20.75 11.85 7.23
C PRO A 530 21.05 11.39 8.67
N ILE A 531 20.40 10.31 9.09
CA ILE A 531 20.80 9.51 10.26
C ILE A 531 21.97 8.61 9.81
N LYS A 532 23.12 8.74 10.49
CA LYS A 532 24.28 7.84 10.35
C LYS A 532 24.11 6.66 11.31
N PHE A 533 24.33 5.44 10.82
CA PHE A 533 24.79 4.31 11.64
C PHE A 533 26.31 4.34 11.71
#